data_AF-A0A842VIU8-F1
#
_entry.id   AF-A0A842VIU8-F1
#
_cell.length_a   1.000
_cell.length_b   1.000
_cell.length_c   1.000
_cell.angle_alpha   90.00
_cell.angle_beta   90.00
_cell.angle_gamma   90.00
#
_symmetry.space_group_name_H-M   'P 1'
#
loop_
_entity.id
_entity.type
_entity.pdbx_description
1 polymer ?
#
loop_
_entity_poly.entity_id
_entity_poly.type
_entity_poly.pdbx_seq_one_letter_code
_entity_poly.pdbx_strand_id
1 'polypeptide(L)'
;DIKEEIQTINKSKRENELKIRQLTQDKISVDLYVKLLHDVEIDKKINSKKLEIEVAKANEEIKNKNLLNEIEQITFNIDFQRLAKVIEFSIDSISQEYIQKVENHKAYLNMGKDAEDWIRNGYEKIQESTCPFCLRSYSEAPEIIKAYSQYFQKEYIALKKAITSYKIDIEKINLNYIISEIDKIVTINNELLDFWKKYAKDGLEYPEIEIPKNQILENFENLKKLIIDKSSTPINSLDTSILSKFIKTIEETNSKISFYNSMINNYSEKINEIKSIKSKNLNVLEDELAILKIKKDRFSVKAKELCEDNKEMNHKLESLKDRNIVKKDHLYKYTQDIFKKNLEKINFYLSRFAPYIKIINMESKYKGSSKEPYVEYALSVCDNKIDFVDNNIGPCVKYCLSEGDKSALAFSFFLANLETAGNLKNKIIIFDDPISSFDVNRKNASIFHLCKLSSEARQLIVMTHNIVFAREYWEKMNTNCLCIKIDENCDSSYIDYFDMESESLTGLFKDFDTLDKYLANGANNDSVRRNIARCIRPVIEGFLRIKFRNEFLRNEWLGGFISKVRNSSNNDVLFRVKHLLSDFEEINEYCKKYHHSNPNSDNEPIYHAELKNYIEKTLNLINVV
;
A
#
# COMPACT_ATOMS: atom_id res chain seq x y z
N ASP A 1 -20.04 -2.57 -3.36
CA ASP A 1 -19.65 -1.67 -4.48
C ASP A 1 -18.32 -0.96 -4.19
N ILE A 2 -18.24 0.36 -3.92
CA ILE A 2 -16.95 1.09 -3.82
C ILE A 2 -15.95 0.47 -2.83
N LYS A 3 -16.41 0.07 -1.64
CA LYS A 3 -15.55 -0.60 -0.64
C LYS A 3 -14.99 -1.94 -1.14
N GLU A 4 -15.76 -2.68 -1.92
CA GLU A 4 -15.34 -3.97 -2.50
C GLU A 4 -14.37 -3.75 -3.66
N GLU A 5 -14.61 -2.76 -4.52
CA GLU A 5 -13.65 -2.36 -5.57
C GLU A 5 -12.29 -1.96 -4.97
N ILE A 6 -12.29 -1.17 -3.88
CA ILE A 6 -11.08 -0.80 -3.14
C ILE A 6 -10.35 -2.05 -2.62
N GLN A 7 -11.07 -3.05 -2.08
CA GLN A 7 -10.46 -4.29 -1.60
C GLN A 7 -9.84 -5.10 -2.74
N THR A 8 -10.54 -5.22 -3.87
CA THR A 8 -10.06 -5.92 -5.06
C THR A 8 -8.78 -5.28 -5.60
N ILE A 9 -8.76 -3.96 -5.77
CA ILE A 9 -7.57 -3.24 -6.27
C ILE A 9 -6.41 -3.33 -5.28
N ASN A 10 -6.66 -3.23 -3.96
CA ASN A 10 -5.61 -3.43 -2.97
C ASN A 10 -5.00 -4.83 -3.03
N LYS A 11 -5.80 -5.87 -3.31
CA LYS A 11 -5.30 -7.24 -3.50
C LYS A 11 -4.39 -7.32 -4.73
N SER A 12 -4.87 -6.87 -5.89
CA SER A 12 -4.08 -6.85 -7.13
C SER A 12 -2.82 -6.01 -7.00
N LYS A 13 -2.89 -4.87 -6.30
CA LYS A 13 -1.73 -4.02 -6.02
C LYS A 13 -0.69 -4.77 -5.19
N ARG A 14 -1.08 -5.46 -4.11
CA ARG A 14 -0.15 -6.26 -3.30
C ARG A 14 0.53 -7.36 -4.11
N GLU A 15 -0.21 -8.05 -4.98
CA GLU A 15 0.34 -9.06 -5.88
C GLU A 15 1.35 -8.44 -6.86
N ASN A 16 1.07 -7.26 -7.39
CA ASN A 16 1.98 -6.53 -8.25
C ASN A 16 3.24 -6.03 -7.51
N GLU A 17 3.08 -5.47 -6.31
CA GLU A 17 4.19 -5.04 -5.45
C GLU A 17 5.11 -6.21 -5.07
N LEU A 18 4.56 -7.41 -4.84
CA LEU A 18 5.33 -8.63 -4.63
C LEU A 18 6.21 -8.98 -5.84
N LYS A 19 5.67 -8.89 -7.06
CA LYS A 19 6.46 -9.09 -8.29
C LYS A 19 7.58 -8.05 -8.43
N ILE A 20 7.32 -6.79 -8.06
CA ILE A 20 8.35 -5.74 -8.07
C ILE A 20 9.42 -6.01 -7.01
N ARG A 21 9.06 -6.44 -5.79
CA ARG A 21 10.03 -6.81 -4.75
C ARG A 21 10.94 -7.97 -5.17
N GLN A 22 10.40 -8.94 -5.89
CA GLN A 22 11.20 -10.01 -6.49
C GLN A 22 12.23 -9.48 -7.50
N LEU A 23 11.88 -8.47 -8.30
CA LEU A 23 12.81 -7.82 -9.23
C LEU A 23 13.88 -6.99 -8.52
N THR A 24 13.54 -6.36 -7.38
CA THR A 24 14.49 -5.54 -6.62
C THR A 24 15.28 -6.33 -5.57
N GLN A 25 14.93 -7.59 -5.32
CA GLN A 25 15.48 -8.42 -4.24
C GLN A 25 15.44 -7.69 -2.88
N ASP A 26 14.38 -6.91 -2.67
CA ASP A 26 14.18 -6.03 -1.50
C ASP A 26 15.30 -4.99 -1.25
N LYS A 27 16.22 -4.77 -2.20
CA LYS A 27 17.30 -3.77 -2.08
C LYS A 27 16.82 -2.33 -2.34
N ILE A 28 15.68 -2.16 -3.02
CA ILE A 28 15.04 -0.86 -3.31
C ILE A 28 13.54 -0.99 -3.02
N SER A 29 12.96 -0.01 -2.32
CA SER A 29 11.52 0.01 -2.08
C SER A 29 10.74 0.18 -3.39
N VAL A 30 9.53 -0.38 -3.45
CA VAL A 30 8.68 -0.31 -4.64
C VAL A 30 8.43 1.14 -5.07
N ASP A 31 8.15 2.03 -4.12
CA ASP A 31 7.89 3.45 -4.41
C ASP A 31 9.08 4.17 -5.04
N LEU A 32 10.30 3.89 -4.55
CA LEU A 32 11.53 4.44 -5.13
C LEU A 32 11.79 3.83 -6.52
N TYR A 33 11.65 2.51 -6.64
CA TYR A 33 11.88 1.78 -7.89
C TYR A 33 10.99 2.28 -9.03
N VAL A 34 9.69 2.48 -8.76
CA VAL A 34 8.72 2.98 -9.75
C VAL A 34 9.07 4.39 -10.24
N LYS A 35 9.72 5.20 -9.40
CA LYS A 35 10.10 6.61 -9.67
C LYS A 35 11.51 6.78 -10.27
N LEU A 36 12.29 5.71 -10.42
CA LEU A 36 13.64 5.79 -11.00
C LEU A 36 13.62 6.37 -12.43
N LEU A 37 14.58 7.24 -12.72
CA LEU A 37 14.82 7.82 -14.04
C LEU A 37 15.86 7.03 -14.81
N HIS A 38 15.77 7.09 -16.14
CA HIS A 38 16.70 6.39 -17.02
C HIS A 38 18.09 7.03 -16.96
N ASP A 39 19.12 6.23 -16.70
CA ASP A 39 20.51 6.65 -16.65
C ASP A 39 21.23 6.13 -17.89
N VAL A 40 21.57 7.03 -18.82
CA VAL A 40 22.19 6.71 -20.11
C VAL A 40 23.58 6.12 -19.95
N GLU A 41 24.25 6.38 -18.82
CA GLU A 41 25.60 5.88 -18.53
C GLU A 41 25.60 4.65 -17.60
N ILE A 42 24.44 4.03 -17.36
CA ILE A 42 24.32 2.91 -16.40
C ILE A 42 25.24 1.74 -16.77
N ASP A 43 25.41 1.47 -18.07
CA ASP A 43 26.29 0.40 -18.55
C ASP A 43 27.78 0.70 -18.27
N LYS A 44 28.21 1.95 -18.45
CA LYS A 44 29.58 2.38 -18.09
C LYS A 44 29.81 2.23 -16.58
N LYS A 45 28.83 2.62 -15.75
CA LYS A 45 28.90 2.50 -14.29
C LYS A 45 28.96 1.04 -13.84
N ILE A 46 28.15 0.17 -14.43
CA ILE A 46 28.18 -1.28 -14.17
C ILE A 46 29.55 -1.86 -14.52
N ASN A 47 30.10 -1.54 -15.69
CA ASN A 47 31.40 -2.05 -16.12
C ASN A 47 32.54 -1.55 -15.22
N SER A 48 32.57 -0.26 -14.89
CA SER A 48 33.56 0.27 -13.94
C SER A 48 33.45 -0.37 -12.57
N LYS A 49 32.25 -0.68 -12.08
CA LYS A 49 32.04 -1.33 -10.78
C LYS A 49 32.45 -2.80 -10.78
N LYS A 50 32.22 -3.53 -11.89
CA LYS A 50 32.75 -4.89 -12.07
C LYS A 50 34.28 -4.91 -11.99
N LEU A 51 34.94 -3.96 -12.66
CA LEU A 51 36.40 -3.84 -12.62
C LEU A 51 36.90 -3.52 -11.21
N GLU A 52 36.20 -2.66 -10.45
CA GLU A 52 36.52 -2.38 -9.03
C GLU A 52 36.41 -3.64 -8.16
N ILE A 53 35.44 -4.53 -8.43
CA ILE A 53 35.28 -5.81 -7.73
C ILE A 53 36.41 -6.79 -8.08
N GLU A 54 36.77 -6.92 -9.36
CA GLU A 54 37.88 -7.79 -9.78
C GLU A 54 39.21 -7.35 -9.12
N VAL A 55 39.47 -6.03 -9.06
CA VAL A 55 40.62 -5.48 -8.33
C VAL A 55 40.55 -5.78 -6.83
N ALA A 56 39.36 -5.67 -6.21
CA ALA A 56 39.20 -5.99 -4.79
C ALA A 56 39.39 -7.48 -4.48
N LYS A 57 38.98 -8.39 -5.38
CA LYS A 57 39.19 -9.85 -5.25
C LYS A 57 40.66 -10.23 -5.36
N ALA A 58 41.38 -9.63 -6.31
CA ALA A 58 42.79 -9.87 -6.54
C ALA A 58 43.72 -8.99 -5.69
N ASN A 59 43.23 -8.38 -4.60
CA ASN A 59 43.97 -7.37 -3.83
C ASN A 59 45.32 -7.86 -3.29
N GLU A 60 45.40 -9.09 -2.78
CA GLU A 60 46.69 -9.65 -2.32
C GLU A 60 47.66 -9.92 -3.48
N GLU A 61 47.17 -10.45 -4.59
CA GLU A 61 47.98 -10.67 -5.79
C GLU A 61 48.51 -9.33 -6.37
N ILE A 62 47.65 -8.31 -6.42
CA ILE A 62 47.99 -6.96 -6.91
C ILE A 62 49.03 -6.29 -6.01
N LYS A 63 48.90 -6.40 -4.68
CA LYS A 63 49.89 -5.82 -3.74
C LYS A 63 51.27 -6.46 -3.89
N ASN A 64 51.31 -7.79 -4.04
CA ASN A 64 52.55 -8.55 -4.07
C ASN A 64 53.22 -8.61 -5.45
N LYS A 65 52.51 -8.29 -6.55
CA LYS A 65 53.09 -8.32 -7.90
C LYS A 65 54.09 -7.18 -8.08
N ASN A 66 55.24 -7.46 -8.70
CA ASN A 66 56.29 -6.46 -8.93
C ASN A 66 55.87 -5.35 -9.90
N LEU A 67 56.53 -4.20 -9.76
CA LEU A 67 56.51 -3.13 -10.76
C LEU A 67 57.40 -3.50 -11.95
N LEU A 68 57.27 -2.73 -13.03
CA LEU A 68 58.11 -2.85 -14.21
C LEU A 68 59.54 -2.37 -13.90
N ASN A 69 60.53 -2.92 -14.60
CA ASN A 69 61.93 -2.62 -14.41
C ASN A 69 62.44 -1.71 -15.53
N GLU A 70 63.22 -0.69 -15.16
CA GLU A 70 63.96 0.13 -16.11
C GLU A 70 65.17 -0.63 -16.66
N ILE A 71 65.54 -0.32 -17.91
CA ILE A 71 66.76 -0.81 -18.54
C ILE A 71 67.90 0.17 -18.21
N GLU A 72 69.03 -0.34 -17.70
CA GLU A 72 70.21 0.49 -17.47
C GLU A 72 70.83 0.97 -18.79
N GLN A 73 71.29 2.21 -18.83
CA GLN A 73 72.00 2.74 -20.00
C GLN A 73 73.35 2.05 -20.18
N ILE A 74 73.72 1.78 -21.44
CA ILE A 74 75.02 1.21 -21.79
C ILE A 74 76.09 2.25 -21.54
N THR A 75 76.90 2.03 -20.51
CA THR A 75 78.02 2.89 -20.15
C THR A 75 79.30 2.06 -20.08
N PHE A 76 80.43 2.71 -20.35
CA PHE A 76 81.74 2.09 -20.28
C PHE A 76 82.63 2.91 -19.37
N ASN A 77 83.47 2.25 -18.58
CA ASN A 77 84.50 2.91 -17.78
C ASN A 77 85.73 3.26 -18.65
N ILE A 78 85.49 3.93 -19.78
CA ILE A 78 86.52 4.31 -20.77
C ILE A 78 86.29 5.76 -21.18
N ASP A 79 87.33 6.58 -21.04
CA ASP A 79 87.34 7.93 -21.60
C ASP A 79 87.65 7.86 -23.11
N PHE A 80 86.58 7.84 -23.91
CA PHE A 80 86.68 7.79 -25.37
C PHE A 80 87.23 9.08 -25.99
N GLN A 81 87.10 10.24 -25.34
CA GLN A 81 87.69 11.49 -25.84
C GLN A 81 89.21 11.43 -25.74
N ARG A 82 89.72 10.89 -24.63
CA ARG A 82 91.15 10.68 -24.45
C ARG A 82 91.66 9.53 -25.33
N LEU A 83 90.87 8.48 -25.57
CA LEU A 83 91.20 7.43 -26.54
C LEU A 83 91.33 8.00 -27.97
N ALA A 84 90.41 8.88 -28.40
CA ALA A 84 90.50 9.54 -29.70
C ALA A 84 91.83 10.29 -29.85
N LYS A 85 92.21 11.08 -28.83
CA LYS A 85 93.50 11.78 -28.80
C LYS A 85 94.69 10.82 -28.88
N VAL A 86 94.62 9.65 -28.24
CA VAL A 86 95.67 8.63 -28.31
C VAL A 86 95.77 8.02 -29.71
N ILE A 87 94.65 7.83 -30.41
CA ILE A 87 94.60 7.29 -31.77
C ILE A 87 95.15 8.32 -32.78
N GLU A 88 94.82 9.61 -32.62
CA GLU A 88 95.26 10.71 -33.49
C GLU A 88 96.69 11.18 -33.23
N PHE A 89 97.30 10.80 -32.11
CA PHE A 89 98.63 11.26 -31.75
C PHE A 89 99.69 10.72 -32.73
N SER A 90 100.44 11.62 -33.38
CA SER A 90 101.67 11.33 -34.13
C SER A 90 102.90 11.93 -33.45
N ILE A 91 104.08 11.36 -33.69
CA ILE A 91 105.36 11.94 -33.22
C ILE A 91 106.06 12.59 -34.42
N ASP A 92 105.85 13.90 -34.61
CA ASP A 92 106.41 14.65 -35.74
C ASP A 92 107.85 15.16 -35.50
N SER A 93 108.39 14.98 -34.28
CA SER A 93 109.68 15.54 -33.85
C SER A 93 110.91 14.73 -34.27
N ILE A 94 110.74 13.57 -34.91
CA ILE A 94 111.84 12.71 -35.33
C ILE A 94 112.19 13.04 -36.79
N SER A 95 113.43 13.41 -37.09
CA SER A 95 113.83 13.71 -38.47
C SER A 95 113.55 12.52 -39.39
N GLN A 96 112.96 12.76 -40.56
CA GLN A 96 112.64 11.73 -41.58
C GLN A 96 113.82 10.80 -41.87
N GLU A 97 115.05 11.32 -41.84
CA GLU A 97 116.27 10.53 -42.06
C GLU A 97 116.49 9.44 -40.99
N TYR A 98 116.24 9.74 -39.71
CA TYR A 98 116.35 8.76 -38.63
C TYR A 98 115.20 7.76 -38.64
N ILE A 99 113.97 8.18 -38.96
CA ILE A 99 112.84 7.26 -39.14
C ILE A 99 113.16 6.25 -40.25
N GLN A 100 113.61 6.72 -41.41
CA GLN A 100 113.94 5.86 -42.54
C GLN A 100 115.06 4.87 -42.20
N LYS A 101 116.07 5.28 -41.42
CA LYS A 101 117.14 4.38 -40.94
C LYS A 101 116.60 3.27 -40.05
N VAL A 102 115.69 3.58 -39.13
CA VAL A 102 115.08 2.58 -38.24
C VAL A 102 114.12 1.66 -39.01
N GLU A 103 113.29 2.18 -39.92
CA GLU A 103 112.40 1.39 -40.78
C GLU A 103 113.17 0.47 -41.74
N ASN A 104 114.24 0.97 -42.37
CA ASN A 104 115.11 0.14 -43.19
C ASN A 104 115.73 -1.00 -42.37
N HIS A 105 116.09 -0.75 -41.11
CA HIS A 105 116.61 -1.79 -40.24
C HIS A 105 115.53 -2.81 -39.84
N LYS A 106 114.29 -2.36 -39.55
CA LYS A 106 113.16 -3.29 -39.31
C LYS A 106 112.89 -4.19 -40.52
N ALA A 107 112.89 -3.62 -41.72
CA ALA A 107 112.70 -4.36 -42.96
C ALA A 107 113.83 -5.39 -43.19
N TYR A 108 115.07 -5.04 -42.86
CA TYR A 108 116.22 -5.96 -42.94
C TYR A 108 116.11 -7.16 -41.99
N LEU A 109 115.59 -6.97 -40.77
CA LEU A 109 115.48 -8.03 -39.76
C LEU A 109 114.48 -9.14 -40.16
N ASN A 110 113.56 -8.87 -41.07
CA ASN A 110 112.54 -9.82 -41.56
C ASN A 110 111.69 -10.47 -40.44
N MET A 111 111.47 -9.75 -39.34
CA MET A 111 110.69 -10.22 -38.16
C MET A 111 109.24 -9.71 -38.17
N GLY A 112 108.76 -9.13 -39.28
CA GLY A 112 107.43 -8.55 -39.37
C GLY A 112 107.17 -7.52 -38.25
N LYS A 113 106.06 -7.68 -37.52
CA LYS A 113 105.64 -6.77 -36.43
C LYS A 113 106.55 -6.82 -35.20
N ASP A 114 107.38 -7.85 -35.03
CA ASP A 114 108.24 -8.03 -33.85
C ASP A 114 109.59 -7.30 -33.97
N ALA A 115 109.93 -6.80 -35.17
CA ALA A 115 111.21 -6.15 -35.44
C ALA A 115 111.46 -4.92 -34.55
N GLU A 116 110.42 -4.11 -34.32
CA GLU A 116 110.52 -2.89 -33.50
C GLU A 116 110.76 -3.21 -32.01
N ASP A 117 110.07 -4.23 -31.47
CA ASP A 117 110.23 -4.66 -30.09
C ASP A 117 111.62 -5.26 -29.84
N TRP A 118 112.14 -6.01 -30.80
CA TRP A 118 113.49 -6.54 -30.74
C TRP A 118 114.56 -5.44 -30.74
N ILE A 119 114.46 -4.46 -31.65
CA ILE A 119 115.39 -3.32 -31.72
C ILE A 119 115.37 -2.53 -30.40
N ARG A 120 114.18 -2.25 -29.84
CA ARG A 120 114.07 -1.53 -28.57
C ARG A 120 114.72 -2.30 -27.43
N ASN A 121 114.42 -3.59 -27.28
CA ASN A 121 114.99 -4.41 -26.20
C ASN A 121 116.51 -4.44 -26.31
N GLY A 122 117.05 -4.49 -27.53
CA GLY A 122 118.48 -4.33 -27.78
C GLY A 122 119.00 -2.95 -27.38
N TYR A 123 118.34 -1.88 -27.83
CA TYR A 123 118.73 -0.50 -27.55
C TYR A 123 118.73 -0.19 -26.04
N GLU A 124 117.70 -0.61 -25.30
CA GLU A 124 117.58 -0.40 -23.84
C GLU A 124 118.64 -1.16 -23.03
N LYS A 125 119.30 -2.16 -23.61
CA LYS A 125 120.34 -2.96 -22.96
C LYS A 125 121.76 -2.49 -23.28
N ILE A 126 121.92 -1.37 -24.01
CA ILE A 126 123.22 -0.72 -24.19
C ILE A 126 123.71 -0.20 -22.84
N GLN A 127 124.89 -0.66 -22.41
CA GLN A 127 125.61 -0.17 -21.23
C GLN A 127 127.02 0.22 -21.66
N GLU A 128 127.58 1.25 -21.01
CA GLU A 128 128.98 1.68 -21.19
C GLU A 128 129.39 1.87 -22.68
N SER A 129 128.48 2.45 -23.49
CA SER A 129 128.69 2.65 -24.93
C SER A 129 129.14 1.38 -25.69
N THR A 130 128.60 0.23 -25.28
CA THR A 130 128.91 -1.07 -25.90
C THR A 130 127.64 -1.65 -26.52
N CYS A 131 127.73 -2.13 -27.76
CA CYS A 131 126.60 -2.77 -28.43
C CYS A 131 126.31 -4.15 -27.79
N PRO A 132 125.09 -4.41 -27.29
CA PRO A 132 124.78 -5.65 -26.56
C PRO A 132 124.74 -6.89 -27.45
N PHE A 133 124.71 -6.75 -28.78
CA PHE A 133 124.70 -7.88 -29.71
C PHE A 133 126.09 -8.28 -30.18
N CYS A 134 126.94 -7.32 -30.53
CA CYS A 134 128.27 -7.60 -31.08
C CYS A 134 129.43 -7.30 -30.13
N LEU A 135 129.13 -6.81 -28.92
CA LEU A 135 130.08 -6.48 -27.85
C LEU A 135 131.17 -5.47 -28.24
N ARG A 136 130.97 -4.74 -29.34
CA ARG A 136 131.88 -3.66 -29.76
C ARG A 136 131.60 -2.40 -28.94
N SER A 137 132.63 -1.87 -28.29
CA SER A 137 132.62 -0.55 -27.69
C SER A 137 132.77 0.54 -28.75
N TYR A 138 132.16 1.70 -28.52
CA TYR A 138 132.26 2.87 -29.40
C TYR A 138 132.51 4.14 -28.58
N SER A 139 133.41 5.00 -29.08
CA SER A 139 133.70 6.31 -28.47
C SER A 139 132.62 7.34 -28.79
N GLU A 140 132.09 7.33 -30.01
CA GLU A 140 130.93 8.10 -30.43
C GLU A 140 129.81 7.16 -30.88
N ALA A 141 128.57 7.46 -30.50
CA ALA A 141 127.42 6.63 -30.84
C ALA A 141 127.28 6.47 -32.37
N PRO A 142 127.28 5.23 -32.90
CA PRO A 142 126.95 4.95 -34.28
C PRO A 142 125.64 5.62 -34.68
N GLU A 143 125.57 6.03 -35.93
CA GLU A 143 124.44 6.81 -36.45
C GLU A 143 123.09 6.10 -36.26
N ILE A 144 123.05 4.76 -36.36
CA ILE A 144 121.86 3.96 -36.12
C ILE A 144 121.44 3.95 -34.64
N ILE A 145 122.39 4.06 -33.69
CA ILE A 145 122.10 4.16 -32.25
C ILE A 145 121.58 5.57 -31.92
N LYS A 146 122.10 6.61 -32.57
CA LYS A 146 121.52 7.97 -32.53
C LYS A 146 120.11 7.99 -33.12
N ALA A 147 119.86 7.23 -34.18
CA ALA A 147 118.51 7.07 -34.74
C ALA A 147 117.57 6.39 -33.73
N TYR A 148 118.01 5.35 -33.01
CA TYR A 148 117.20 4.73 -31.95
C TYR A 148 116.90 5.66 -30.77
N SER A 149 117.87 6.47 -30.33
CA SER A 149 117.65 7.39 -29.22
C SER A 149 116.66 8.50 -29.56
N GLN A 150 116.65 8.94 -30.82
CA GLN A 150 115.64 9.85 -31.34
C GLN A 150 114.28 9.16 -31.55
N TYR A 151 114.28 7.88 -31.94
CA TYR A 151 113.06 7.11 -32.19
C TYR A 151 112.33 6.69 -30.89
N PHE A 152 113.05 6.36 -29.81
CA PHE A 152 112.50 5.90 -28.53
C PHE A 152 112.53 6.98 -27.42
N GLN A 153 111.90 8.14 -27.66
CA GLN A 153 111.78 9.23 -26.68
C GLN A 153 110.68 9.00 -25.61
N LYS A 154 110.59 9.86 -24.60
CA LYS A 154 109.64 9.75 -23.46
C LYS A 154 108.17 9.72 -23.93
N GLU A 155 107.86 10.46 -24.98
CA GLU A 155 106.55 10.61 -25.60
C GLU A 155 106.06 9.30 -26.22
N TYR A 156 106.96 8.54 -26.87
CA TYR A 156 106.67 7.22 -27.42
C TYR A 156 106.33 6.19 -26.32
N ILE A 157 107.10 6.19 -25.22
CA ILE A 157 106.88 5.28 -24.08
C ILE A 157 105.52 5.56 -23.41
N ALA A 158 105.20 6.84 -23.21
CA ALA A 158 103.92 7.25 -22.65
C ALA A 158 102.73 6.83 -23.54
N LEU A 159 102.86 6.98 -24.85
CA LEU A 159 101.86 6.58 -25.83
C LEU A 159 101.62 5.06 -25.82
N LYS A 160 102.69 4.26 -25.84
CA LYS A 160 102.58 2.79 -25.80
C LYS A 160 101.93 2.31 -24.50
N LYS A 161 102.24 2.93 -23.35
CA LYS A 161 101.59 2.63 -22.08
C LYS A 161 100.09 2.96 -22.12
N ALA A 162 99.71 4.08 -22.72
CA ALA A 162 98.30 4.47 -22.89
C ALA A 162 97.55 3.47 -23.81
N ILE A 163 98.12 3.11 -24.96
CA ILE A 163 97.52 2.15 -25.89
C ILE A 163 97.31 0.78 -25.21
N THR A 164 98.31 0.28 -24.47
CA THR A 164 98.18 -1.00 -23.75
C THR A 164 97.10 -0.95 -22.66
N SER A 165 96.98 0.17 -21.94
CA SER A 165 95.91 0.34 -20.94
C SER A 165 94.53 0.27 -21.59
N TYR A 166 94.31 1.03 -22.67
CA TYR A 166 93.03 1.03 -23.39
C TYR A 166 92.70 -0.32 -24.03
N LYS A 167 93.71 -1.06 -24.51
CA LYS A 167 93.52 -2.43 -25.01
C LYS A 167 92.97 -3.34 -23.91
N ILE A 168 93.56 -3.31 -22.71
CA ILE A 168 93.11 -4.11 -21.56
C ILE A 168 91.69 -3.72 -21.15
N ASP A 169 91.39 -2.42 -21.10
CA ASP A 169 90.06 -1.95 -20.67
C ASP A 169 88.97 -2.29 -21.68
N ILE A 170 89.29 -2.33 -22.98
CA ILE A 170 88.36 -2.78 -24.03
C ILE A 170 88.18 -4.29 -24.04
N GLU A 171 89.21 -5.08 -23.76
CA GLU A 171 89.09 -6.54 -23.64
C GLU A 171 88.19 -6.98 -22.48
N LYS A 172 88.07 -6.18 -21.42
CA LYS A 172 87.18 -6.45 -20.27
C LYS A 172 85.69 -6.26 -20.59
N ILE A 173 85.34 -5.53 -21.65
CA ILE A 173 83.94 -5.22 -21.96
C ILE A 173 83.27 -6.42 -22.62
N ASN A 174 82.19 -6.91 -22.01
CA ASN A 174 81.35 -7.96 -22.56
C ASN A 174 80.00 -7.40 -23.05
N LEU A 175 79.97 -6.93 -24.30
CA LEU A 175 78.75 -6.37 -24.90
C LEU A 175 77.64 -7.41 -25.07
N ASN A 176 77.96 -8.68 -25.29
CA ASN A 176 76.95 -9.72 -25.42
C ASN A 176 76.16 -9.89 -24.12
N TYR A 177 76.85 -9.83 -22.97
CA TYR A 177 76.20 -9.88 -21.67
C TYR A 177 75.27 -8.68 -21.45
N ILE A 178 75.76 -7.46 -21.73
CA ILE A 178 74.97 -6.22 -21.59
C ILE A 178 73.69 -6.30 -22.45
N ILE A 179 73.81 -6.68 -23.72
CA ILE A 179 72.66 -6.81 -24.63
C ILE A 179 71.69 -7.89 -24.14
N SER A 180 72.20 -9.02 -23.61
CA SER A 180 71.33 -10.09 -23.09
C SER A 180 70.55 -9.70 -21.83
N GLU A 181 71.12 -8.86 -20.95
CA GLU A 181 70.39 -8.35 -19.79
C GLU A 181 69.28 -7.38 -20.22
N ILE A 182 69.51 -6.59 -21.28
CA ILE A 182 68.46 -5.75 -21.87
C ILE A 182 67.28 -6.62 -22.37
N ASP A 183 67.55 -7.65 -23.19
CA ASP A 183 66.52 -8.56 -23.73
C ASP A 183 65.72 -9.25 -22.61
N LYS A 184 66.40 -9.63 -21.53
CA LYS A 184 65.79 -10.24 -20.35
C LYS A 184 64.86 -9.28 -19.62
N ILE A 185 65.26 -8.02 -19.41
CA ILE A 185 64.42 -7.00 -18.77
C ILE A 185 63.16 -6.75 -19.61
N VAL A 186 63.29 -6.64 -20.94
CA VAL A 186 62.14 -6.48 -21.84
C VAL A 186 61.18 -7.65 -21.72
N THR A 187 61.69 -8.89 -21.67
CA THR A 187 60.87 -10.10 -21.50
C THR A 187 60.10 -10.10 -20.17
N ILE A 188 60.79 -9.80 -19.06
CA ILE A 188 60.16 -9.70 -17.73
C ILE A 188 59.08 -8.62 -17.71
N ASN A 189 59.33 -7.47 -18.33
CA ASN A 189 58.35 -6.39 -18.41
C ASN A 189 57.11 -6.79 -19.21
N ASN A 190 57.28 -7.50 -20.33
CA ASN A 190 56.14 -7.99 -21.13
C ASN A 190 55.27 -8.97 -20.32
N GLU A 191 55.87 -9.90 -19.57
CA GLU A 191 55.13 -10.81 -18.68
C GLU A 191 54.38 -10.07 -17.55
N LEU A 192 55.00 -9.03 -16.98
CA LEU A 192 54.35 -8.18 -15.99
C LEU A 192 53.19 -7.38 -16.61
N LEU A 193 53.35 -6.86 -17.83
CA LEU A 193 52.30 -6.16 -18.56
C LEU A 193 51.09 -7.06 -18.85
N ASP A 194 51.29 -8.34 -19.17
CA ASP A 194 50.19 -9.32 -19.36
C ASP A 194 49.31 -9.45 -18.12
N PHE A 195 49.91 -9.39 -16.94
CA PHE A 195 49.18 -9.35 -15.68
C PHE A 195 48.43 -8.03 -15.50
N TRP A 196 49.13 -6.89 -15.65
CA TRP A 196 48.57 -5.57 -15.36
C TRP A 196 47.47 -5.12 -16.34
N LYS A 197 47.52 -5.55 -17.61
CA LYS A 197 46.48 -5.30 -18.62
C LYS A 197 45.09 -5.79 -18.20
N LYS A 198 44.99 -6.79 -17.32
CA LYS A 198 43.70 -7.30 -16.82
C LYS A 198 42.96 -6.31 -15.92
N TYR A 199 43.69 -5.39 -15.30
CA TYR A 199 43.16 -4.49 -14.26
C TYR A 199 43.23 -3.00 -14.66
N ALA A 200 44.06 -2.66 -15.65
CA ALA A 200 44.14 -1.30 -16.18
C ALA A 200 42.93 -0.99 -17.07
N LYS A 201 42.37 0.22 -16.92
CA LYS A 201 41.17 0.63 -17.66
C LYS A 201 41.41 0.86 -19.15
N ASP A 202 42.62 1.23 -19.56
CA ASP A 202 43.14 1.30 -20.95
C ASP A 202 44.60 1.83 -20.93
N GLY A 203 45.35 1.65 -22.02
CA GLY A 203 46.62 2.36 -22.28
C GLY A 203 47.89 1.73 -21.69
N LEU A 204 47.91 0.40 -21.53
CA LEU A 204 49.13 -0.39 -21.35
C LEU A 204 49.36 -1.20 -22.63
N GLU A 205 50.37 -0.85 -23.40
CA GLU A 205 50.79 -1.57 -24.62
C GLU A 205 52.21 -2.12 -24.44
N TYR A 206 52.62 -3.08 -25.28
CA TYR A 206 54.00 -3.57 -25.25
C TYR A 206 54.92 -2.49 -25.83
N PRO A 207 55.85 -1.92 -25.05
CA PRO A 207 56.78 -0.94 -25.57
C PRO A 207 57.82 -1.66 -26.44
N GLU A 208 57.91 -1.27 -27.72
CA GLU A 208 58.92 -1.82 -28.63
C GLU A 208 60.27 -1.15 -28.41
N ILE A 209 61.33 -1.96 -28.30
CA ILE A 209 62.72 -1.48 -28.29
C ILE A 209 63.55 -2.36 -29.22
N GLU A 210 64.12 -1.74 -30.25
CA GLU A 210 64.99 -2.42 -31.21
C GLU A 210 66.44 -2.03 -30.96
N ILE A 211 67.19 -2.95 -30.34
CA ILE A 211 68.63 -2.80 -30.11
C ILE A 211 69.38 -3.30 -31.35
N PRO A 212 70.19 -2.46 -32.03
CA PRO A 212 70.93 -2.86 -33.23
C PRO A 212 72.15 -3.72 -32.87
N LYS A 213 71.90 -4.92 -32.33
CA LYS A 213 72.91 -5.84 -31.78
C LYS A 213 74.08 -6.09 -32.73
N ASN A 214 73.78 -6.43 -33.99
CA ASN A 214 74.80 -6.75 -34.98
C ASN A 214 75.71 -5.55 -35.27
N GLN A 215 75.13 -4.36 -35.39
CA GLN A 215 75.86 -3.12 -35.66
C GLN A 215 76.74 -2.70 -34.47
N ILE A 216 76.25 -2.84 -33.24
CA ILE A 216 77.02 -2.55 -32.02
C ILE A 216 78.23 -3.48 -31.93
N LEU A 217 78.03 -4.79 -32.11
CA LEU A 217 79.09 -5.80 -32.03
C LEU A 217 80.12 -5.61 -33.17
N GLU A 218 79.67 -5.34 -34.38
CA GLU A 218 80.55 -5.09 -35.53
C GLU A 218 81.41 -3.83 -35.30
N ASN A 219 80.80 -2.71 -34.88
CA ASN A 219 81.52 -1.48 -34.59
C ASN A 219 82.53 -1.66 -33.44
N PHE A 220 82.21 -2.48 -32.44
CA PHE A 220 83.11 -2.79 -31.34
C PHE A 220 84.30 -3.65 -31.77
N GLU A 221 84.09 -4.66 -32.60
CA GLU A 221 85.18 -5.47 -33.17
C GLU A 221 86.08 -4.62 -34.07
N ASN A 222 85.51 -3.67 -34.83
CA ASN A 222 86.29 -2.71 -35.61
C ASN A 222 87.10 -1.75 -34.70
N LEU A 223 86.55 -1.33 -33.55
CA LEU A 223 87.27 -0.55 -32.55
C LEU A 223 88.46 -1.34 -31.95
N LYS A 224 88.26 -2.63 -31.63
CA LYS A 224 89.36 -3.50 -31.17
C LYS A 224 90.47 -3.58 -32.21
N LYS A 225 90.12 -3.78 -33.49
CA LYS A 225 91.09 -3.80 -34.60
C LYS A 225 91.85 -2.48 -34.70
N LEU A 226 91.16 -1.34 -34.64
CA LEU A 226 91.79 -0.01 -34.68
C LEU A 226 92.86 0.16 -33.58
N ILE A 227 92.61 -0.34 -32.38
CA ILE A 227 93.57 -0.26 -31.27
C ILE A 227 94.74 -1.22 -31.47
N ILE A 228 94.51 -2.40 -32.02
CA ILE A 228 95.57 -3.34 -32.40
C ILE A 228 96.46 -2.71 -33.48
N ASP A 229 95.85 -2.09 -34.49
CA ASP A 229 96.57 -1.41 -35.58
C ASP A 229 97.39 -0.23 -35.04
N LYS A 230 96.81 0.59 -34.15
CA LYS A 230 97.51 1.67 -33.43
C LYS A 230 98.67 1.15 -32.58
N SER A 231 98.50 -0.01 -31.93
CA SER A 231 99.57 -0.67 -31.17
C SER A 231 100.72 -1.15 -32.05
N SER A 232 100.45 -1.52 -33.31
CA SER A 232 101.46 -1.98 -34.26
C SER A 232 102.17 -0.85 -35.02
N THR A 233 101.57 0.35 -35.04
CA THR A 233 102.15 1.56 -35.66
C THR A 233 102.00 2.79 -34.74
N PRO A 234 102.59 2.80 -33.53
CA PRO A 234 102.29 3.82 -32.51
C PRO A 234 102.53 5.27 -32.98
N ILE A 235 103.50 5.45 -33.86
CA ILE A 235 104.01 6.77 -34.30
C ILE A 235 103.10 7.44 -35.35
N ASN A 236 102.26 6.67 -36.04
CA ASN A 236 101.38 7.18 -37.08
C ASN A 236 100.00 7.53 -36.51
N SER A 237 99.47 8.70 -36.89
CA SER A 237 98.06 9.03 -36.63
C SER A 237 97.15 8.08 -37.41
N LEU A 238 96.09 7.58 -36.77
CA LEU A 238 95.04 6.80 -37.42
C LEU A 238 93.70 7.54 -37.39
N ASP A 239 92.82 7.19 -38.33
CA ASP A 239 91.48 7.78 -38.44
C ASP A 239 90.56 7.36 -37.28
N THR A 240 89.87 8.33 -36.67
CA THR A 240 88.95 8.14 -35.55
C THR A 240 87.49 7.94 -35.98
N SER A 241 87.21 7.84 -37.29
CA SER A 241 85.87 7.58 -37.81
C SER A 241 85.22 6.31 -37.25
N ILE A 242 85.99 5.23 -37.02
CA ILE A 242 85.48 3.98 -36.43
C ILE A 242 85.06 4.18 -34.97
N LEU A 243 85.87 4.91 -34.20
CA LEU A 243 85.58 5.22 -32.80
C LEU A 243 84.34 6.11 -32.69
N SER A 244 84.25 7.17 -33.49
CA SER A 244 83.07 8.05 -33.52
C SER A 244 81.80 7.31 -33.95
N LYS A 245 81.89 6.39 -34.92
CA LYS A 245 80.77 5.52 -35.32
C LYS A 245 80.30 4.60 -34.18
N PHE A 246 81.22 4.03 -33.40
CA PHE A 246 80.87 3.22 -32.23
C PHE A 246 80.17 4.06 -31.15
N ILE A 247 80.75 5.21 -30.77
CA ILE A 247 80.16 6.13 -29.78
C ILE A 247 78.74 6.53 -30.20
N LYS A 248 78.57 6.98 -31.44
CA LYS A 248 77.27 7.38 -31.99
C LYS A 248 76.24 6.24 -31.92
N THR A 249 76.65 5.01 -32.24
CA THR A 249 75.74 3.85 -32.18
C THR A 249 75.28 3.58 -30.73
N ILE A 250 76.16 3.77 -29.75
CA ILE A 250 75.81 3.61 -28.33
C ILE A 250 74.90 4.74 -27.84
N GLU A 251 75.17 5.99 -28.23
CA GLU A 251 74.32 7.15 -27.91
C GLU A 251 72.91 7.01 -28.50
N GLU A 252 72.79 6.57 -29.76
CA GLU A 252 71.51 6.26 -30.40
C GLU A 252 70.77 5.13 -29.66
N THR A 253 71.50 4.08 -29.25
CA THR A 253 70.92 2.96 -28.48
C THR A 253 70.44 3.41 -27.10
N ASN A 254 71.23 4.20 -26.38
CA ASN A 254 70.85 4.77 -25.08
C ASN A 254 69.66 5.73 -25.18
N SER A 255 69.51 6.45 -26.30
CA SER A 255 68.34 7.27 -26.58
C SER A 255 67.08 6.42 -26.71
N LYS A 256 67.16 5.26 -27.39
CA LYS A 256 66.05 4.28 -27.45
C LYS A 256 65.72 3.69 -26.07
N ILE A 257 66.74 3.36 -25.28
CA ILE A 257 66.56 2.89 -23.89
C ILE A 257 65.85 3.94 -23.04
N SER A 258 66.23 5.21 -23.16
CA SER A 258 65.60 6.31 -22.43
C SER A 258 64.12 6.48 -22.80
N PHE A 259 63.78 6.33 -24.09
CA PHE A 259 62.39 6.37 -24.55
C PHE A 259 61.58 5.20 -23.98
N TYR A 260 62.15 3.99 -23.99
CA TYR A 260 61.52 2.82 -23.37
C TYR A 260 61.28 3.02 -21.87
N ASN A 261 62.27 3.49 -21.10
CA ASN A 261 62.12 3.74 -19.66
C ASN A 261 61.08 4.82 -19.35
N SER A 262 60.95 5.84 -20.21
CA SER A 262 59.88 6.84 -20.09
C SER A 262 58.48 6.21 -20.13
N MET A 263 58.26 5.27 -21.06
CA MET A 263 56.99 4.54 -21.16
C MET A 263 56.77 3.64 -19.94
N ILE A 264 57.83 2.93 -19.49
CA ILE A 264 57.80 2.09 -18.29
C ILE A 264 57.44 2.87 -17.03
N ASN A 265 57.95 4.09 -16.88
CA ASN A 265 57.63 4.96 -15.76
C ASN A 265 56.17 5.41 -15.76
N ASN A 266 55.64 5.84 -16.91
CA ASN A 266 54.22 6.17 -17.06
C ASN A 266 53.32 4.96 -16.69
N TYR A 267 53.68 3.76 -17.17
CA TYR A 267 52.95 2.54 -16.82
C TYR A 267 53.05 2.20 -15.33
N SER A 268 54.22 2.40 -14.72
CA SER A 268 54.44 2.17 -13.29
C SER A 268 53.64 3.13 -12.41
N GLU A 269 53.45 4.39 -12.83
CA GLU A 269 52.54 5.34 -12.17
C GLU A 269 51.10 4.84 -12.18
N LYS A 270 50.57 4.43 -13.35
CA LYS A 270 49.22 3.84 -13.47
C LYS A 270 49.05 2.59 -12.62
N ILE A 271 50.07 1.74 -12.56
CA ILE A 271 50.07 0.52 -11.72
C ILE A 271 50.05 0.90 -10.23
N ASN A 272 50.81 1.93 -9.83
CA ASN A 272 50.81 2.41 -8.46
C ASN A 272 49.45 3.01 -8.05
N GLU A 273 48.74 3.68 -8.95
CA GLU A 273 47.35 4.10 -8.70
C GLU A 273 46.46 2.90 -8.37
N ILE A 274 46.54 1.82 -9.15
CA ILE A 274 45.79 0.58 -8.91
C ILE A 274 46.15 -0.03 -7.54
N LYS A 275 47.45 -0.10 -7.20
CA LYS A 275 47.93 -0.61 -5.90
C LYS A 275 47.50 0.25 -4.71
N SER A 276 47.28 1.56 -4.92
CA SER A 276 46.90 2.50 -3.87
C SER A 276 45.41 2.44 -3.49
N ILE A 277 44.59 1.77 -4.30
CA ILE A 277 43.15 1.62 -4.04
C ILE A 277 42.99 0.81 -2.74
N LYS A 278 42.52 1.49 -1.68
CA LYS A 278 42.13 0.82 -0.43
C LYS A 278 41.00 -0.15 -0.73
N SER A 279 41.19 -1.43 -0.38
CA SER A 279 40.16 -2.45 -0.54
C SER A 279 38.93 -2.08 0.26
N LYS A 280 37.89 -1.62 -0.45
CA LYS A 280 36.53 -1.54 0.11
C LYS A 280 36.04 -2.95 0.39
N ASN A 281 35.12 -3.09 1.34
CA ASN A 281 34.50 -4.36 1.65
C ASN A 281 33.83 -4.94 0.39
N LEU A 282 34.21 -6.16 0.01
CA LEU A 282 33.70 -6.85 -1.18
C LEU A 282 32.17 -6.89 -1.20
N ASN A 283 31.54 -7.15 -0.04
CA ASN A 283 30.09 -7.22 0.08
C ASN A 283 29.43 -5.89 -0.28
N VAL A 284 30.03 -4.76 0.09
CA VAL A 284 29.51 -3.42 -0.23
C VAL A 284 29.58 -3.16 -1.74
N LEU A 285 30.68 -3.55 -2.39
CA LEU A 285 30.84 -3.39 -3.84
C LEU A 285 29.86 -4.29 -4.63
N GLU A 286 29.67 -5.53 -4.18
CA GLU A 286 28.69 -6.45 -4.77
C GLU A 286 27.26 -5.96 -4.59
N ASP A 287 26.93 -5.37 -3.43
CA ASP A 287 25.64 -4.73 -3.18
C ASP A 287 25.42 -3.50 -4.07
N GLU A 288 26.40 -2.62 -4.21
CA GLU A 288 26.34 -1.47 -5.12
C GLU A 288 26.16 -1.93 -6.59
N LEU A 289 26.86 -2.97 -7.02
CA LEU A 289 26.70 -3.56 -8.36
C LEU A 289 25.29 -4.14 -8.55
N ALA A 290 24.77 -4.85 -7.55
CA ALA A 290 23.40 -5.37 -7.59
C ALA A 290 22.38 -4.24 -7.75
N ILE A 291 22.54 -3.13 -7.02
CA ILE A 291 21.68 -1.94 -7.15
C ILE A 291 21.76 -1.34 -8.55
N LEU A 292 22.96 -1.22 -9.14
CA LEU A 292 23.11 -0.72 -10.51
C LEU A 292 22.43 -1.62 -11.55
N LYS A 293 22.52 -2.95 -11.39
CA LYS A 293 21.80 -3.92 -12.24
C LYS A 293 20.28 -3.75 -12.11
N ILE A 294 19.77 -3.63 -10.88
CA ILE A 294 18.34 -3.38 -10.63
C ILE A 294 17.87 -2.08 -11.30
N LYS A 295 18.68 -0.99 -11.23
CA LYS A 295 18.38 0.28 -11.90
C LYS A 295 18.34 0.15 -13.42
N LYS A 296 19.18 -0.71 -14.01
CA LYS A 296 19.12 -1.04 -15.43
C LYS A 296 17.87 -1.84 -15.77
N ASP A 297 17.61 -2.90 -15.00
CA ASP A 297 16.49 -3.82 -15.21
C ASP A 297 15.12 -3.15 -15.05
N ARG A 298 15.03 -2.05 -14.29
CA ARG A 298 13.85 -1.18 -14.19
C ARG A 298 13.27 -0.77 -15.56
N PHE A 299 14.11 -0.65 -16.58
CA PHE A 299 13.69 -0.23 -17.92
C PHE A 299 13.50 -1.41 -18.89
N SER A 300 13.59 -2.64 -18.41
CA SER A 300 13.15 -3.83 -19.16
C SER A 300 11.64 -3.79 -19.42
N VAL A 301 11.18 -4.52 -20.45
CA VAL A 301 9.76 -4.57 -20.83
C VAL A 301 8.89 -4.97 -19.64
N LYS A 302 9.22 -6.10 -18.99
CA LYS A 302 8.50 -6.62 -17.82
C LYS A 302 8.45 -5.62 -16.64
N ALA A 303 9.56 -4.94 -16.35
CA ALA A 303 9.59 -3.99 -15.23
C ALA A 303 8.82 -2.70 -15.53
N LYS A 304 8.79 -2.26 -16.80
CA LYS A 304 7.96 -1.12 -17.23
C LYS A 304 6.48 -1.42 -17.04
N GLU A 305 6.00 -2.56 -17.53
CA GLU A 305 4.61 -3.01 -17.38
C GLU A 305 4.19 -3.03 -15.91
N LEU A 306 4.93 -3.73 -15.04
CA LEU A 306 4.60 -3.82 -13.61
C LEU A 306 4.57 -2.44 -12.92
N CYS A 307 5.46 -1.52 -13.32
CA CYS A 307 5.49 -0.18 -12.75
C CYS A 307 4.36 0.72 -13.26
N GLU A 308 3.96 0.57 -14.52
CA GLU A 308 2.80 1.26 -15.11
C GLU A 308 1.50 0.76 -14.46
N ASP A 309 1.33 -0.55 -14.35
CA ASP A 309 0.22 -1.18 -13.63
C ASP A 309 0.13 -0.66 -12.18
N ASN A 310 1.27 -0.56 -11.47
CA ASN A 310 1.28 -0.04 -10.10
C ASN A 310 0.84 1.43 -10.03
N LYS A 311 1.24 2.26 -11.00
CA LYS A 311 0.83 3.67 -11.08
C LYS A 311 -0.67 3.78 -11.36
N GLU A 312 -1.20 3.00 -12.30
CA GLU A 312 -2.62 2.99 -12.64
C GLU A 312 -3.47 2.53 -11.45
N MET A 313 -3.06 1.44 -10.78
CA MET A 313 -3.73 0.93 -9.59
C MET A 313 -3.73 1.97 -8.46
N ASN A 314 -2.64 2.72 -8.26
CA ASN A 314 -2.57 3.79 -7.27
C ASN A 314 -3.54 4.93 -7.60
N HIS A 315 -3.55 5.42 -8.85
CA HIS A 315 -4.49 6.45 -9.29
C HIS A 315 -5.94 6.01 -9.12
N LYS A 316 -6.26 4.77 -9.50
CA LYS A 316 -7.61 4.21 -9.35
C LYS A 316 -8.01 4.10 -7.89
N LEU A 317 -7.08 3.69 -7.01
CA LEU A 317 -7.32 3.58 -5.57
C LEU A 317 -7.57 4.96 -4.94
N GLU A 318 -6.81 5.99 -5.33
CA GLU A 318 -7.00 7.37 -4.89
C GLU A 318 -8.38 7.89 -5.30
N SER A 319 -8.73 7.77 -6.57
CA SER A 319 -10.06 8.16 -7.07
C SER A 319 -11.22 7.45 -6.35
N LEU A 320 -11.07 6.14 -6.08
CA LEU A 320 -12.09 5.40 -5.34
C LEU A 320 -12.18 5.81 -3.87
N LYS A 321 -11.06 6.14 -3.22
CA LYS A 321 -11.05 6.65 -1.85
C LYS A 321 -11.78 7.99 -1.76
N ASP A 322 -11.54 8.90 -2.71
CA ASP A 322 -12.23 10.19 -2.76
C ASP A 322 -13.74 10.01 -2.97
N ARG A 323 -14.12 9.17 -3.94
CA ARG A 323 -15.54 8.82 -4.16
C ARG A 323 -16.18 8.18 -2.92
N ASN A 324 -15.45 7.34 -2.20
CA ASN A 324 -15.93 6.70 -0.96
C ASN A 324 -16.16 7.74 0.15
N ILE A 325 -15.27 8.72 0.29
CA ILE A 325 -15.42 9.83 1.26
C ILE A 325 -16.69 10.61 0.95
N VAL A 326 -16.86 11.03 -0.32
CA VAL A 326 -18.04 11.78 -0.77
C VAL A 326 -19.33 11.00 -0.53
N LYS A 327 -19.37 9.70 -0.89
CA LYS A 327 -20.56 8.87 -0.67
C LYS A 327 -20.86 8.61 0.80
N LYS A 328 -19.84 8.48 1.66
CA LYS A 328 -20.04 8.39 3.11
C LYS A 328 -20.62 9.67 3.69
N ASP A 329 -20.14 10.83 3.25
CA ASP A 329 -20.69 12.12 3.70
C ASP A 329 -22.16 12.29 3.28
N HIS A 330 -22.50 11.94 2.03
CA HIS A 330 -23.89 11.91 1.58
C HIS A 330 -24.76 10.96 2.41
N LEU A 331 -24.28 9.74 2.68
CA LEU A 331 -25.00 8.78 3.50
C LEU A 331 -25.21 9.32 4.92
N TYR A 332 -24.19 9.93 5.52
CA TYR A 332 -24.26 10.51 6.85
C TYR A 332 -25.32 11.62 6.94
N LYS A 333 -25.28 12.58 6.01
CA LYS A 333 -26.27 13.67 5.92
C LYS A 333 -27.68 13.13 5.73
N TYR A 334 -27.87 12.22 4.77
CA TYR A 334 -29.16 11.57 4.52
C TYR A 334 -29.70 10.85 5.76
N THR A 335 -28.82 10.15 6.49
CA THR A 335 -29.19 9.41 7.71
C THR A 335 -29.62 10.36 8.82
N GLN A 336 -28.87 11.46 9.02
CA GLN A 336 -29.24 12.48 10.01
C GLN A 336 -30.59 13.12 9.69
N ASP A 337 -30.83 13.48 8.44
CA ASP A 337 -32.08 14.11 8.02
C ASP A 337 -33.27 13.15 8.21
N ILE A 338 -33.12 11.88 7.84
CA ILE A 338 -34.15 10.86 8.03
C ILE A 338 -34.44 10.62 9.51
N PHE A 339 -33.42 10.48 10.35
CA PHE A 339 -33.62 10.25 11.78
C PHE A 339 -34.26 11.44 12.43
N LYS A 340 -33.80 12.67 12.12
CA LYS A 340 -34.42 13.88 12.64
C LYS A 340 -35.91 13.94 12.27
N LYS A 341 -36.23 13.78 10.98
CA LYS A 341 -37.62 13.84 10.49
C LYS A 341 -38.51 12.77 11.15
N ASN A 342 -38.04 11.53 11.21
CA ASN A 342 -38.82 10.44 11.81
C ASN A 342 -38.95 10.61 13.32
N LEU A 343 -37.89 11.01 14.02
CA LEU A 343 -37.91 11.26 15.47
C LEU A 343 -38.92 12.35 15.83
N GLU A 344 -38.92 13.47 15.09
CA GLU A 344 -39.88 14.56 15.27
C GLU A 344 -41.33 14.06 15.06
N LYS A 345 -41.57 13.24 14.04
CA LYS A 345 -42.92 12.71 13.75
C LYS A 345 -43.38 11.67 14.78
N ILE A 346 -42.52 10.74 15.17
CA ILE A 346 -42.85 9.74 16.20
C ILE A 346 -43.17 10.46 17.52
N ASN A 347 -42.34 11.41 17.94
CA ASN A 347 -42.57 12.17 19.18
C ASN A 347 -43.80 13.09 19.09
N PHE A 348 -44.13 13.62 17.92
CA PHE A 348 -45.38 14.33 17.70
C PHE A 348 -46.59 13.46 18.02
N TYR A 349 -46.66 12.24 17.47
CA TYR A 349 -47.76 11.30 17.76
C TYR A 349 -47.73 10.83 19.22
N LEU A 350 -46.57 10.45 19.75
CA LEU A 350 -46.43 10.06 21.16
C LEU A 350 -46.94 11.15 22.11
N SER A 351 -46.69 12.43 21.82
CA SER A 351 -47.19 13.53 22.66
C SER A 351 -48.72 13.57 22.79
N ARG A 352 -49.45 12.96 21.85
CA ARG A 352 -50.92 12.88 21.86
C ARG A 352 -51.44 11.68 22.65
N PHE A 353 -50.71 10.56 22.64
CA PHE A 353 -51.14 9.32 23.29
C PHE A 353 -50.50 9.12 24.68
N ALA A 354 -49.22 9.44 24.81
CA ALA A 354 -48.41 9.23 26.00
C ALA A 354 -47.38 10.38 26.15
N PRO A 355 -47.80 11.59 26.60
CA PRO A 355 -46.95 12.79 26.61
C PRO A 355 -45.71 12.69 27.52
N TYR A 356 -45.71 11.72 28.43
CA TYR A 356 -44.59 11.42 29.31
C TYR A 356 -43.55 10.47 28.68
N ILE A 357 -43.80 9.94 27.47
CA ILE A 357 -42.86 9.06 26.75
C ILE A 357 -42.29 9.81 25.54
N LYS A 358 -40.97 9.75 25.37
CA LYS A 358 -40.26 10.29 24.21
C LYS A 358 -39.22 9.30 23.70
N ILE A 359 -39.05 9.24 22.39
CA ILE A 359 -37.90 8.63 21.76
C ILE A 359 -36.76 9.66 21.74
N ILE A 360 -35.57 9.23 22.13
CA ILE A 360 -34.35 10.04 22.16
C ILE A 360 -33.19 9.26 21.52
N ASN A 361 -32.14 9.98 21.13
CA ASN A 361 -30.86 9.42 20.67
C ASN A 361 -31.01 8.37 19.55
N MET A 362 -31.72 8.73 18.47
CA MET A 362 -31.85 7.86 17.30
C MET A 362 -30.58 7.91 16.45
N GLU A 363 -29.87 6.78 16.37
CA GLU A 363 -28.58 6.66 15.70
C GLU A 363 -28.49 5.38 14.85
N SER A 364 -27.58 5.37 13.88
CA SER A 364 -27.33 4.22 13.01
C SER A 364 -26.15 3.45 13.57
N LYS A 365 -26.35 2.17 13.88
CA LYS A 365 -25.29 1.26 14.32
C LYS A 365 -25.17 0.05 13.40
N TYR A 366 -24.07 -0.66 13.53
CA TYR A 366 -23.80 -1.91 12.82
C TYR A 366 -23.64 -3.03 13.84
N LYS A 367 -24.29 -4.17 13.61
CA LYS A 367 -24.21 -5.32 14.51
C LYS A 367 -23.02 -6.19 14.10
N GLY A 368 -21.94 -6.17 14.89
CA GLY A 368 -20.73 -6.94 14.62
C GLY A 368 -20.13 -6.59 13.25
N SER A 369 -19.92 -7.59 12.39
CA SER A 369 -19.42 -7.45 11.02
C SER A 369 -20.52 -7.26 9.96
N SER A 370 -21.78 -7.07 10.37
CA SER A 370 -22.89 -6.86 9.43
C SER A 370 -22.66 -5.63 8.54
N LYS A 371 -23.00 -5.76 7.25
CA LYS A 371 -23.00 -4.67 6.27
C LYS A 371 -24.27 -3.82 6.35
N GLU A 372 -25.32 -4.32 7.01
CA GLU A 372 -26.61 -3.64 7.13
C GLU A 372 -26.66 -2.80 8.41
N PRO A 373 -26.95 -1.49 8.32
CA PRO A 373 -27.15 -0.66 9.49
C PRO A 373 -28.49 -1.00 10.15
N TYR A 374 -28.55 -0.91 11.47
CA TYR A 374 -29.79 -0.92 12.24
C TYR A 374 -29.93 0.40 13.00
N VAL A 375 -31.19 0.78 13.26
CA VAL A 375 -31.49 1.97 14.05
C VAL A 375 -31.47 1.59 15.52
N GLU A 376 -30.63 2.27 16.29
CA GLU A 376 -30.68 2.23 17.75
C GLU A 376 -31.33 3.52 18.25
N TYR A 377 -32.17 3.41 19.25
CA TYR A 377 -32.79 4.55 19.91
C TYR A 377 -32.91 4.26 21.40
N ALA A 378 -33.12 5.29 22.20
CA ALA A 378 -33.44 5.17 23.61
C ALA A 378 -34.83 5.73 23.90
N LEU A 379 -35.42 5.28 25.00
CA LEU A 379 -36.68 5.80 25.51
C LEU A 379 -36.42 6.71 26.70
N SER A 380 -37.20 7.78 26.79
CA SER A 380 -37.29 8.64 27.95
C SER A 380 -38.71 8.59 28.49
N VAL A 381 -38.87 8.25 29.77
CA VAL A 381 -40.15 8.21 30.47
C VAL A 381 -40.08 9.16 31.65
N CYS A 382 -40.95 10.17 31.68
CA CYS A 382 -40.90 11.26 32.67
C CYS A 382 -39.49 11.88 32.77
N ASP A 383 -38.87 12.14 31.61
CA ASP A 383 -37.51 12.67 31.45
C ASP A 383 -36.38 11.77 32.02
N ASN A 384 -36.67 10.53 32.40
CA ASN A 384 -35.68 9.53 32.79
C ASN A 384 -35.38 8.60 31.62
N LYS A 385 -34.09 8.39 31.31
CA LYS A 385 -33.68 7.44 30.27
C LYS A 385 -33.97 6.00 30.73
N ILE A 386 -34.59 5.22 29.85
CA ILE A 386 -34.97 3.82 30.06
C ILE A 386 -34.20 2.95 29.09
N ASP A 387 -33.59 1.88 29.60
CA ASP A 387 -32.85 0.93 28.78
C ASP A 387 -33.76 -0.19 28.25
N PHE A 388 -33.48 -0.67 27.03
CA PHE A 388 -34.17 -1.82 26.43
C PHE A 388 -33.73 -3.16 27.01
N VAL A 389 -32.53 -3.21 27.60
CA VAL A 389 -31.95 -4.43 28.18
C VAL A 389 -32.12 -4.39 29.70
N ASP A 390 -32.59 -5.50 30.26
CA ASP A 390 -32.70 -5.68 31.69
C ASP A 390 -31.32 -5.98 32.30
N ASN A 391 -30.63 -4.93 32.75
CA ASN A 391 -29.32 -5.03 33.40
C ASN A 391 -29.40 -5.16 34.93
N ASN A 392 -30.60 -5.36 35.51
CA ASN A 392 -30.86 -5.44 36.96
C ASN A 392 -30.41 -4.22 37.81
N ILE A 393 -29.97 -3.12 37.18
CA ILE A 393 -29.36 -1.96 37.86
C ILE A 393 -30.16 -0.66 37.63
N GLY A 394 -31.30 -0.71 36.92
CA GLY A 394 -32.06 0.50 36.64
C GLY A 394 -33.40 0.25 35.93
N PRO A 395 -34.15 1.33 35.67
CA PRO A 395 -35.44 1.25 34.99
C PRO A 395 -35.26 0.76 33.54
N CYS A 396 -36.02 -0.27 33.16
CA CYS A 396 -35.98 -0.86 31.84
C CYS A 396 -37.38 -1.00 31.24
N VAL A 397 -37.46 -1.10 29.91
CA VAL A 397 -38.73 -1.15 29.16
C VAL A 397 -39.68 -2.23 29.68
N LYS A 398 -39.13 -3.35 30.17
CA LYS A 398 -39.89 -4.48 30.70
C LYS A 398 -40.78 -4.11 31.90
N TYR A 399 -40.33 -3.20 32.77
CA TYR A 399 -41.04 -2.83 33.99
C TYR A 399 -41.60 -1.39 33.98
N CYS A 400 -41.16 -0.55 33.03
CA CYS A 400 -41.52 0.87 32.99
C CYS A 400 -42.69 1.21 32.06
N LEU A 401 -43.09 0.31 31.16
CA LEU A 401 -44.19 0.54 30.21
C LEU A 401 -45.38 -0.37 30.51
N SER A 402 -46.56 0.23 30.65
CA SER A 402 -47.83 -0.49 30.64
C SER A 402 -48.15 -1.04 29.24
N GLU A 403 -49.12 -1.95 29.14
CA GLU A 403 -49.60 -2.42 27.83
C GLU A 403 -50.14 -1.27 26.97
N GLY A 404 -50.86 -0.32 27.58
CA GLY A 404 -51.30 0.88 26.88
C GLY A 404 -50.14 1.74 26.36
N ASP A 405 -49.01 1.79 27.07
CA ASP A 405 -47.82 2.52 26.60
C ASP A 405 -47.17 1.86 25.39
N LYS A 406 -47.09 0.52 25.41
CA LYS A 406 -46.55 -0.26 24.28
C LYS A 406 -47.42 -0.10 23.04
N SER A 407 -48.74 -0.16 23.21
CA SER A 407 -49.70 0.07 22.12
C SER A 407 -49.63 1.51 21.60
N ALA A 408 -49.54 2.52 22.49
CA ALA A 408 -49.36 3.92 22.08
C ALA A 408 -48.05 4.14 21.31
N LEU A 409 -46.98 3.46 21.71
CA LEU A 409 -45.68 3.49 21.03
C LEU A 409 -45.77 2.87 19.64
N ALA A 410 -46.28 1.65 19.53
CA ALA A 410 -46.47 0.94 18.27
C ALA A 410 -47.32 1.77 17.29
N PHE A 411 -48.43 2.33 17.80
CA PHE A 411 -49.32 3.14 16.99
C PHE A 411 -48.66 4.44 16.51
N SER A 412 -47.89 5.11 17.37
CA SER A 412 -47.13 6.31 16.99
C SER A 412 -46.07 6.04 15.92
N PHE A 413 -45.35 4.91 16.02
CA PHE A 413 -44.42 4.46 14.97
C PHE A 413 -45.13 4.21 13.65
N PHE A 414 -46.29 3.53 13.69
CA PHE A 414 -47.07 3.22 12.49
C PHE A 414 -47.58 4.50 11.80
N LEU A 415 -48.15 5.43 12.56
CA LEU A 415 -48.63 6.72 12.04
C LEU A 415 -47.51 7.57 11.47
N ALA A 416 -46.38 7.67 12.17
CA ALA A 416 -45.20 8.39 11.67
C ALA A 416 -44.67 7.78 10.37
N ASN A 417 -44.61 6.44 10.28
CA ASN A 417 -44.18 5.76 9.07
C ASN A 417 -45.14 5.99 7.89
N LEU A 418 -46.46 5.93 8.13
CA LEU A 418 -47.47 6.23 7.11
C LEU A 418 -47.33 7.65 6.56
N GLU A 419 -47.17 8.64 7.43
CA GLU A 419 -47.03 10.04 7.04
C GLU A 419 -45.71 10.28 6.27
N THR A 420 -44.59 9.73 6.75
CA THR A 420 -43.29 9.87 6.09
C THR A 420 -43.26 9.17 4.72
N ALA A 421 -43.94 8.03 4.57
CA ALA A 421 -44.03 7.31 3.31
C ALA A 421 -44.84 8.06 2.23
N GLY A 422 -45.73 8.98 2.62
CA GLY A 422 -46.56 9.78 1.72
C GLY A 422 -47.55 8.95 0.90
N ASN A 423 -48.19 9.59 -0.10
CA ASN A 423 -49.14 8.98 -1.04
C ASN A 423 -50.25 8.15 -0.37
N LEU A 424 -50.80 8.62 0.75
CA LEU A 424 -51.87 7.93 1.50
C LEU A 424 -53.06 7.56 0.60
N LYS A 425 -53.40 8.41 -0.37
CA LYS A 425 -54.46 8.20 -1.37
C LYS A 425 -54.33 6.90 -2.18
N ASN A 426 -53.16 6.28 -2.21
CA ASN A 426 -52.89 5.03 -2.91
C ASN A 426 -52.78 3.83 -1.96
N LYS A 427 -52.98 4.01 -0.65
CA LYS A 427 -52.80 2.97 0.37
C LYS A 427 -54.13 2.50 0.94
N ILE A 428 -54.25 1.18 1.12
CA ILE A 428 -55.25 0.56 1.99
C ILE A 428 -54.60 0.41 3.35
N ILE A 429 -55.26 0.89 4.40
CA ILE A 429 -54.76 0.81 5.78
C ILE A 429 -55.72 -0.04 6.58
N ILE A 430 -55.19 -1.02 7.32
CA ILE A 430 -55.96 -1.92 8.16
C ILE A 430 -55.46 -1.79 9.58
N PHE A 431 -56.37 -1.51 10.51
CA PHE A 431 -56.13 -1.57 11.94
C PHE A 431 -56.92 -2.73 12.52
N ASP A 432 -56.21 -3.71 13.08
CA ASP A 432 -56.81 -4.77 13.87
C ASP A 432 -56.72 -4.40 15.35
N ASP A 433 -57.88 -4.16 15.94
CA ASP A 433 -58.10 -3.69 17.31
C ASP A 433 -57.13 -2.56 17.73
N PRO A 434 -57.23 -1.35 17.13
CA PRO A 434 -56.27 -0.26 17.33
C PRO A 434 -56.22 0.28 18.76
N ILE A 435 -57.11 -0.19 19.63
CA ILE A 435 -57.24 0.27 21.00
C ILE A 435 -57.28 -0.94 21.93
N SER A 436 -56.14 -1.23 22.54
CA SER A 436 -56.03 -2.19 23.66
C SER A 436 -55.60 -1.46 24.93
N SER A 437 -56.36 -1.64 26.01
CA SER A 437 -56.03 -1.08 27.33
C SER A 437 -55.76 0.44 27.37
N PHE A 438 -56.48 1.22 26.56
CA PHE A 438 -56.37 2.68 26.53
C PHE A 438 -57.35 3.36 27.48
N ASP A 439 -56.89 4.43 28.11
CA ASP A 439 -57.75 5.39 28.78
C ASP A 439 -58.57 6.22 27.78
N VAL A 440 -59.49 7.03 28.31
CA VAL A 440 -60.38 7.89 27.53
C VAL A 440 -59.61 8.87 26.64
N ASN A 441 -58.48 9.41 27.12
CA ASN A 441 -57.69 10.39 26.36
C ASN A 441 -57.04 9.73 25.15
N ARG A 442 -56.37 8.59 25.35
CA ARG A 442 -55.75 7.80 24.29
C ARG A 442 -56.78 7.34 23.27
N LYS A 443 -57.94 6.86 23.72
CA LYS A 443 -59.05 6.48 22.84
C LYS A 443 -59.49 7.63 21.95
N ASN A 444 -59.71 8.81 22.53
CA ASN A 444 -60.12 9.99 21.77
C ASN A 444 -59.05 10.44 20.77
N ALA A 445 -57.77 10.41 21.15
CA ALA A 445 -56.66 10.69 20.24
C ALA A 445 -56.61 9.69 19.08
N SER A 446 -56.83 8.40 19.35
CA SER A 446 -56.87 7.35 18.33
C SER A 446 -58.01 7.59 17.34
N ILE A 447 -59.22 7.85 17.83
CA ILE A 447 -60.37 8.17 16.98
C ILE A 447 -60.05 9.37 16.07
N PHE A 448 -59.50 10.45 16.63
CA PHE A 448 -59.14 11.63 15.85
C PHE A 448 -58.18 11.30 14.69
N HIS A 449 -57.13 10.53 14.96
CA HIS A 449 -56.17 10.14 13.94
C HIS A 449 -56.73 9.15 12.91
N LEU A 450 -57.60 8.22 13.33
CA LEU A 450 -58.30 7.31 12.42
C LEU A 450 -59.25 8.07 11.49
N CYS A 451 -60.03 9.03 12.01
CA CYS A 451 -60.89 9.89 11.19
C CYS A 451 -60.08 10.75 10.20
N LYS A 452 -58.89 11.23 10.60
CA LYS A 452 -58.00 11.92 9.66
C LYS A 452 -57.55 10.98 8.54
N LEU A 453 -57.07 9.78 8.89
CA LEU A 453 -56.63 8.78 7.92
C LEU A 453 -57.76 8.34 6.97
N SER A 454 -59.00 8.23 7.45
CA SER A 454 -60.12 7.83 6.60
C SER A 454 -60.40 8.85 5.49
N SER A 455 -60.08 10.12 5.70
CA SER A 455 -60.21 11.18 4.68
C SER A 455 -59.03 11.27 3.71
N GLU A 456 -57.86 10.76 4.08
CA GLU A 456 -56.61 10.91 3.31
C GLU A 456 -56.19 9.63 2.57
N ALA A 457 -56.57 8.46 3.11
CA ALA A 457 -56.22 7.15 2.56
C ALA A 457 -57.16 6.70 1.44
N ARG A 458 -56.73 5.73 0.62
CA ARG A 458 -57.61 5.10 -0.39
C ARG A 458 -58.79 4.39 0.25
N GLN A 459 -58.50 3.69 1.34
CA GLN A 459 -59.44 2.89 2.10
C GLN A 459 -58.86 2.65 3.50
N LEU A 460 -59.70 2.82 4.52
CA LEU A 460 -59.38 2.49 5.90
C LEU A 460 -60.32 1.37 6.37
N ILE A 461 -59.75 0.30 6.91
CA ILE A 461 -60.47 -0.80 7.55
C ILE A 461 -60.09 -0.80 9.02
N VAL A 462 -61.07 -0.69 9.91
CA VAL A 462 -60.86 -0.76 11.36
C VAL A 462 -61.66 -1.95 11.88
N MET A 463 -60.97 -2.91 12.47
CA MET A 463 -61.56 -4.07 13.14
C MET A 463 -61.44 -3.85 14.65
N THR A 464 -62.49 -4.15 15.40
CA THR A 464 -62.46 -4.06 16.86
C THR A 464 -63.56 -4.92 17.45
N HIS A 465 -63.31 -5.48 18.63
CA HIS A 465 -64.32 -6.15 19.43
C HIS A 465 -65.02 -5.20 20.41
N ASN A 466 -64.54 -3.94 20.51
CA ASN A 466 -65.06 -2.96 21.46
C ASN A 466 -66.18 -2.12 20.81
N ILE A 467 -67.42 -2.49 21.11
CA ILE A 467 -68.61 -1.81 20.55
C ILE A 467 -68.70 -0.33 20.93
N VAL A 468 -68.23 0.05 22.12
CA VAL A 468 -68.25 1.45 22.57
C VAL A 468 -67.29 2.29 21.74
N PHE A 469 -66.07 1.78 21.49
CA PHE A 469 -65.12 2.44 20.60
C PHE A 469 -65.63 2.48 19.16
N ALA A 470 -66.17 1.37 18.65
CA ALA A 470 -66.74 1.32 17.31
C ALA A 470 -67.83 2.38 17.11
N ARG A 471 -68.75 2.51 18.08
CA ARG A 471 -69.80 3.53 18.08
C ARG A 471 -69.23 4.94 18.12
N GLU A 472 -68.34 5.26 19.07
CA GLU A 472 -67.74 6.60 19.18
C GLU A 472 -66.92 6.99 17.94
N TYR A 473 -66.26 6.02 17.30
CA TYR A 473 -65.57 6.22 16.04
C TYR A 473 -66.56 6.49 14.91
N TRP A 474 -67.59 5.66 14.77
CA TRP A 474 -68.64 5.79 13.76
C TRP A 474 -69.39 7.12 13.86
N GLU A 475 -69.75 7.57 15.07
CA GLU A 475 -70.42 8.86 15.30
C GLU A 475 -69.56 10.07 14.88
N LYS A 476 -68.23 9.95 14.92
CA LYS A 476 -67.28 11.01 14.53
C LYS A 476 -66.90 10.95 13.06
N MET A 477 -67.34 9.94 12.32
CA MET A 477 -67.04 9.80 10.90
C MET A 477 -67.98 10.67 10.06
N ASN A 478 -67.39 11.55 9.25
CA ASN A 478 -68.12 12.42 8.31
C ASN A 478 -68.36 11.77 6.93
N THR A 479 -68.13 10.46 6.80
CA THR A 479 -68.13 9.72 5.53
C THR A 479 -68.93 8.44 5.64
N ASN A 480 -69.35 7.88 4.50
CA ASN A 480 -70.05 6.58 4.47
C ASN A 480 -69.14 5.49 5.07
N CYS A 481 -69.52 5.01 6.25
CA CYS A 481 -68.85 3.92 6.95
C CYS A 481 -69.66 2.64 6.79
N LEU A 482 -69.09 1.63 6.12
CA LEU A 482 -69.68 0.30 6.06
C LEU A 482 -69.34 -0.45 7.36
N CYS A 483 -70.37 -0.81 8.13
CA CYS A 483 -70.24 -1.59 9.35
C CYS A 483 -70.62 -3.05 9.10
N ILE A 484 -69.71 -3.96 9.42
CA ILE A 484 -69.88 -5.42 9.30
C ILE A 484 -69.45 -6.08 10.60
N LYS A 485 -70.07 -7.22 10.91
CA LYS A 485 -69.66 -8.12 12.00
C LYS A 485 -69.18 -9.45 11.44
N ILE A 486 -68.26 -10.06 12.15
CA ILE A 486 -67.94 -11.48 12.00
C ILE A 486 -68.65 -12.19 13.15
N ASP A 487 -69.52 -13.11 12.82
CA ASP A 487 -70.30 -13.88 13.80
C ASP A 487 -70.04 -15.38 13.62
N GLU A 488 -70.29 -16.16 14.66
CA GLU A 488 -70.01 -17.59 14.71
C GLU A 488 -71.27 -18.40 14.39
N ASN A 489 -71.12 -19.41 13.54
CA ASN A 489 -72.14 -20.41 13.25
C ASN A 489 -71.52 -21.81 13.38
N CYS A 490 -71.70 -22.41 14.56
CA CYS A 490 -71.11 -23.70 14.94
C CYS A 490 -69.60 -23.73 14.66
N ASP A 491 -69.15 -24.50 13.66
CA ASP A 491 -67.74 -24.69 13.32
C ASP A 491 -67.23 -23.69 12.24
N SER A 492 -67.98 -22.64 11.93
CA SER A 492 -67.63 -21.65 10.90
C SER A 492 -67.92 -20.22 11.34
N SER A 493 -67.27 -19.25 10.70
CA SER A 493 -67.60 -17.83 10.86
C SER A 493 -68.24 -17.29 9.58
N TYR A 494 -69.18 -16.36 9.72
CA TYR A 494 -69.80 -15.66 8.59
C TYR A 494 -69.72 -14.15 8.81
N ILE A 495 -69.81 -13.41 7.70
CA ILE A 495 -69.83 -11.95 7.70
C ILE A 495 -71.27 -11.49 7.49
N ASP A 496 -71.73 -10.59 8.35
CA ASP A 496 -73.04 -9.97 8.25
C ASP A 496 -72.95 -8.46 8.42
N TYR A 497 -73.99 -7.74 8.01
CA TYR A 497 -74.09 -6.31 8.27
C TYR A 497 -74.25 -6.07 9.77
N PHE A 498 -73.62 -4.99 10.25
CA PHE A 498 -73.76 -4.56 11.63
C PHE A 498 -74.44 -3.19 11.65
N ASP A 499 -75.69 -3.16 12.10
CA ASP A 499 -76.43 -1.92 12.30
C ASP A 499 -75.99 -1.26 13.61
N MET A 500 -75.16 -0.22 13.49
CA MET A 500 -74.58 0.49 14.64
C MET A 500 -75.63 1.05 15.58
N GLU A 501 -76.78 1.51 15.05
CA GLU A 501 -77.81 2.15 15.87
C GLU A 501 -78.51 1.12 16.73
N SER A 502 -79.00 0.02 16.13
CA SER A 502 -79.79 -0.97 16.87
C SER A 502 -78.95 -1.95 17.69
N GLU A 503 -77.79 -2.38 17.18
CA GLU A 503 -76.93 -3.35 17.86
C GLU A 503 -76.13 -2.72 19.02
N SER A 504 -75.99 -1.39 19.07
CA SER A 504 -75.37 -0.69 20.20
C SER A 504 -76.36 -0.33 21.33
N LEU A 505 -77.67 -0.58 21.14
CA LEU A 505 -78.67 -0.37 22.19
C LEU A 505 -78.47 -1.36 23.34
N THR A 506 -78.62 -0.87 24.57
CA THR A 506 -78.51 -1.69 25.79
C THR A 506 -79.65 -1.40 26.75
N GLY A 507 -79.98 -2.40 27.57
CA GLY A 507 -81.01 -2.30 28.61
C GLY A 507 -82.38 -1.88 28.06
N LEU A 508 -83.00 -0.90 28.72
CA LEU A 508 -84.38 -0.48 28.47
C LEU A 508 -84.64 -0.08 27.00
N PHE A 509 -83.71 0.63 26.35
CA PHE A 509 -83.88 1.04 24.96
C PHE A 509 -83.90 -0.15 23.99
N LYS A 510 -83.11 -1.20 24.27
CA LYS A 510 -83.13 -2.44 23.49
C LYS A 510 -84.45 -3.18 23.66
N ASP A 511 -85.01 -3.18 24.87
CA ASP A 511 -86.32 -3.79 25.12
C ASP A 511 -87.43 -3.03 24.39
N PHE A 512 -87.43 -1.69 24.40
CA PHE A 512 -88.36 -0.87 23.60
C PHE A 512 -88.26 -1.17 22.10
N ASP A 513 -87.04 -1.14 21.54
CA ASP A 513 -86.80 -1.44 20.12
C ASP A 513 -87.26 -2.86 19.76
N THR A 514 -87.08 -3.83 20.67
CA THR A 514 -87.57 -5.21 20.48
C THR A 514 -89.10 -5.27 20.38
N LEU A 515 -89.81 -4.51 21.21
CA LEU A 515 -91.27 -4.42 21.15
C LEU A 515 -91.75 -3.74 19.86
N ASP A 516 -91.13 -2.62 19.48
CA ASP A 516 -91.48 -1.86 18.27
C ASP A 516 -91.21 -2.69 17.00
N LYS A 517 -90.06 -3.37 16.92
CA LYS A 517 -89.72 -4.28 15.80
C LYS A 517 -90.71 -5.42 15.67
N TYR A 518 -91.20 -5.97 16.78
CA TYR A 518 -92.24 -6.99 16.72
C TYR A 518 -93.56 -6.45 16.17
N LEU A 519 -93.97 -5.24 16.56
CA LEU A 519 -95.18 -4.62 16.00
C LEU A 519 -95.06 -4.36 14.51
N ALA A 520 -93.88 -3.98 14.03
CA ALA A 520 -93.62 -3.74 12.61
C ALA A 520 -93.52 -5.03 11.78
N ASN A 521 -92.80 -6.04 12.28
CA ASN A 521 -92.35 -7.19 11.47
C ASN A 521 -92.89 -8.55 11.92
N GLY A 522 -93.51 -8.64 13.10
CA GLY A 522 -93.96 -9.89 13.70
C GLY A 522 -92.80 -10.77 14.20
N ALA A 523 -93.10 -12.06 14.45
CA ALA A 523 -92.10 -13.06 14.85
C ALA A 523 -92.39 -14.44 14.24
N ASN A 524 -91.32 -15.12 13.84
CA ASN A 524 -91.38 -16.35 13.03
C ASN A 524 -91.65 -17.63 13.83
N ASN A 525 -91.45 -17.63 15.15
CA ASN A 525 -91.69 -18.81 16.00
C ASN A 525 -92.04 -18.42 17.45
N ASP A 526 -92.54 -19.38 18.22
CA ASP A 526 -93.02 -19.17 19.59
C ASP A 526 -91.90 -18.85 20.59
N SER A 527 -90.69 -19.35 20.36
CA SER A 527 -89.53 -19.03 21.21
C SER A 527 -89.20 -17.53 21.14
N VAL A 528 -89.17 -16.97 19.93
CA VAL A 528 -88.95 -15.53 19.70
C VAL A 528 -90.09 -14.73 20.31
N ARG A 529 -91.36 -15.14 20.12
CA ARG A 529 -92.53 -14.49 20.74
C ARG A 529 -92.41 -14.47 22.27
N ARG A 530 -91.95 -15.56 22.87
CA ARG A 530 -91.79 -15.67 24.33
C ARG A 530 -90.72 -14.72 24.85
N ASN A 531 -89.59 -14.60 24.14
CA ASN A 531 -88.54 -13.65 24.50
C ASN A 531 -89.03 -12.19 24.38
N ILE A 532 -89.83 -11.87 23.35
CA ILE A 532 -90.45 -10.55 23.21
C ILE A 532 -91.44 -10.28 24.35
N ALA A 533 -92.27 -11.27 24.72
CA ALA A 533 -93.19 -11.14 25.86
C ALA A 533 -92.46 -10.87 27.19
N ARG A 534 -91.26 -11.43 27.36
CA ARG A 534 -90.40 -11.22 28.52
C ARG A 534 -89.84 -9.79 28.60
N CYS A 535 -89.81 -9.02 27.50
CA CYS A 535 -89.41 -7.60 27.48
C CYS A 535 -90.49 -6.65 28.01
N ILE A 536 -91.77 -7.04 27.97
CA ILE A 536 -92.90 -6.16 28.34
C ILE A 536 -92.77 -5.64 29.78
N ARG A 537 -92.48 -6.53 30.73
CA ARG A 537 -92.37 -6.17 32.16
C ARG A 537 -91.15 -5.28 32.44
N PRO A 538 -89.92 -5.61 31.99
CA PRO A 538 -88.76 -4.71 32.07
C PRO A 538 -89.02 -3.31 31.50
N VAL A 539 -89.76 -3.21 30.39
CA VAL A 539 -90.11 -1.93 29.77
C VAL A 539 -90.98 -1.07 30.69
N ILE A 540 -92.06 -1.63 31.23
CA ILE A 540 -92.94 -0.89 32.16
C ILE A 540 -92.21 -0.56 33.46
N GLU A 541 -91.52 -1.53 34.07
CA GLU A 541 -90.78 -1.31 35.32
C GLU A 541 -89.70 -0.25 35.13
N GLY A 542 -88.91 -0.35 34.06
CA GLY A 542 -87.87 0.62 33.71
C GLY A 542 -88.43 2.02 33.50
N PHE A 543 -89.51 2.15 32.73
CA PHE A 543 -90.16 3.43 32.49
C PHE A 543 -90.72 4.05 33.78
N LEU A 544 -91.46 3.28 34.59
CA LEU A 544 -92.02 3.76 35.85
C LEU A 544 -90.94 4.18 36.86
N ARG A 545 -89.80 3.48 36.89
CA ARG A 545 -88.64 3.88 37.71
C ARG A 545 -88.04 5.20 37.27
N ILE A 546 -87.97 5.45 35.96
CA ILE A 546 -87.46 6.71 35.43
C ILE A 546 -88.45 7.85 35.75
N LYS A 547 -89.74 7.63 35.50
CA LYS A 547 -90.77 8.65 35.68
C LYS A 547 -91.06 8.97 37.15
N PHE A 548 -91.11 7.95 38.01
CA PHE A 548 -91.38 8.06 39.44
C PHE A 548 -90.15 7.69 40.28
N ARG A 549 -89.00 8.33 39.98
CA ARG A 549 -87.66 8.06 40.54
C ARG A 549 -87.54 7.91 42.05
N ASN A 550 -88.44 8.52 42.82
CA ASN A 550 -88.40 8.50 44.29
C ASN A 550 -89.38 7.50 44.92
N GLU A 551 -90.26 6.89 44.12
CA GLU A 551 -91.35 6.05 44.62
C GLU A 551 -90.98 4.56 44.62
N PHE A 552 -90.01 4.14 43.81
CA PHE A 552 -89.68 2.72 43.58
C PHE A 552 -88.20 2.38 43.86
N LEU A 553 -87.96 1.28 44.58
CA LEU A 553 -86.60 0.79 44.89
C LEU A 553 -86.05 -0.08 43.76
N ARG A 554 -84.72 -0.08 43.53
CA ARG A 554 -84.04 -0.82 42.43
C ARG A 554 -84.42 -2.31 42.32
N ASN A 555 -84.78 -2.96 43.41
CA ASN A 555 -85.13 -4.38 43.48
C ASN A 555 -86.64 -4.66 43.58
N GLU A 556 -87.49 -3.64 43.47
CA GLU A 556 -88.95 -3.78 43.55
C GLU A 556 -89.53 -4.24 42.19
N TRP A 557 -90.49 -5.17 42.17
CA TRP A 557 -91.02 -5.74 40.92
C TRP A 557 -92.37 -5.10 40.59
N LEU A 558 -92.90 -5.29 39.37
CA LEU A 558 -94.17 -4.70 38.92
C LEU A 558 -95.33 -4.95 39.90
N GLY A 559 -95.39 -6.11 40.55
CA GLY A 559 -96.38 -6.38 41.60
C GLY A 559 -96.29 -5.46 42.82
N GLY A 560 -95.07 -5.05 43.22
CA GLY A 560 -94.85 -4.01 44.23
C GLY A 560 -95.33 -2.64 43.77
N PHE A 561 -95.11 -2.33 42.49
CA PHE A 561 -95.51 -1.05 41.90
C PHE A 561 -97.04 -0.93 41.93
N ILE A 562 -97.73 -1.98 41.48
CA ILE A 562 -99.18 -2.11 41.52
C ILE A 562 -99.70 -1.96 42.95
N SER A 563 -99.05 -2.60 43.93
CA SER A 563 -99.47 -2.52 45.34
C SER A 563 -99.40 -1.09 45.87
N LYS A 564 -98.36 -0.33 45.51
CA LYS A 564 -98.22 1.08 45.88
C LYS A 564 -99.26 1.97 45.19
N VAL A 565 -99.50 1.76 43.90
CA VAL A 565 -100.53 2.50 43.15
C VAL A 565 -101.92 2.23 43.74
N ARG A 566 -102.24 0.97 44.07
CA ARG A 566 -103.52 0.57 44.67
C ARG A 566 -103.76 1.27 46.02
N ASN A 567 -102.73 1.34 46.85
CA ASN A 567 -102.81 1.91 48.20
C ASN A 567 -102.62 3.44 48.24
N SER A 568 -102.33 4.09 47.10
CA SER A 568 -102.13 5.54 47.03
C SER A 568 -103.40 6.34 47.37
N SER A 569 -103.23 7.42 48.12
CA SER A 569 -104.23 8.41 48.51
C SER A 569 -104.10 9.69 47.68
N ASN A 570 -105.08 10.60 47.69
CA ASN A 570 -105.09 11.80 46.82
C ASN A 570 -103.83 12.69 46.92
N ASN A 571 -103.06 12.59 48.00
CA ASN A 571 -101.84 13.37 48.21
C ASN A 571 -100.57 12.69 47.66
N ASP A 572 -100.65 11.41 47.28
CA ASP A 572 -99.50 10.64 46.80
C ASP A 572 -99.28 10.84 45.29
N VAL A 573 -98.02 10.90 44.85
CA VAL A 573 -97.66 11.09 43.44
C VAL A 573 -98.25 9.97 42.56
N LEU A 574 -98.28 8.74 43.08
CA LEU A 574 -98.82 7.56 42.40
C LEU A 574 -100.35 7.58 42.23
N PHE A 575 -101.07 8.44 42.93
CA PHE A 575 -102.52 8.56 42.76
C PHE A 575 -102.90 8.99 41.33
N ARG A 576 -102.02 9.74 40.66
CA ARG A 576 -102.23 10.18 39.27
C ARG A 576 -102.39 9.03 38.29
N VAL A 577 -101.74 7.90 38.55
CA VAL A 577 -101.83 6.70 37.70
C VAL A 577 -102.78 5.65 38.25
N LYS A 578 -103.50 5.94 39.35
CA LYS A 578 -104.44 5.01 39.97
C LYS A 578 -105.62 4.66 39.04
N HIS A 579 -106.00 5.58 38.16
CA HIS A 579 -107.02 5.32 37.14
C HIS A 579 -106.61 4.25 36.11
N LEU A 580 -105.31 3.97 35.98
CA LEU A 580 -104.75 2.95 35.08
C LEU A 580 -104.41 1.64 35.82
N LEU A 581 -104.80 1.50 37.09
CA LEU A 581 -104.46 0.34 37.92
C LEU A 581 -104.90 -0.98 37.28
N SER A 582 -106.09 -1.00 36.65
CA SER A 582 -106.61 -2.18 35.96
C SER A 582 -105.69 -2.61 34.82
N ASP A 583 -105.14 -1.67 34.05
CA ASP A 583 -104.25 -1.97 32.93
C ASP A 583 -102.90 -2.52 33.43
N PHE A 584 -102.35 -1.96 34.51
CA PHE A 584 -101.14 -2.50 35.13
C PHE A 584 -101.35 -3.91 35.66
N GLU A 585 -102.49 -4.18 36.30
CA GLU A 585 -102.85 -5.51 36.82
C GLU A 585 -102.99 -6.52 35.68
N GLU A 586 -103.70 -6.16 34.61
CA GLU A 586 -103.89 -7.01 33.44
C GLU A 586 -102.56 -7.38 32.77
N ILE A 587 -101.68 -6.39 32.54
CA ILE A 587 -100.36 -6.62 31.95
C ILE A 587 -99.49 -7.48 32.86
N ASN A 588 -99.52 -7.24 34.17
CA ASN A 588 -98.75 -8.03 35.13
C ASN A 588 -99.21 -9.50 35.17
N GLU A 589 -100.52 -9.77 35.11
CA GLU A 589 -101.04 -11.13 35.01
C GLU A 589 -100.60 -11.83 33.72
N TYR A 590 -100.60 -11.12 32.58
CA TYR A 590 -100.06 -11.65 31.33
C TYR A 590 -98.56 -11.99 31.42
N CYS A 591 -97.74 -11.05 31.91
CA CYS A 591 -96.29 -11.23 31.99
C CYS A 591 -95.87 -12.37 32.94
N LYS A 592 -96.64 -12.65 34.00
CA LYS A 592 -96.36 -13.74 34.94
C LYS A 592 -96.28 -15.12 34.26
N LYS A 593 -97.11 -15.36 33.25
CA LYS A 593 -97.16 -16.64 32.51
C LYS A 593 -95.79 -16.99 31.92
N TYR A 594 -95.09 -15.99 31.38
CA TYR A 594 -93.85 -16.15 30.61
C TYR A 594 -92.58 -15.90 31.42
N HIS A 595 -92.70 -15.59 32.71
CA HIS A 595 -91.57 -15.30 33.57
C HIS A 595 -90.69 -16.54 33.81
N HIS A 596 -89.37 -16.42 33.70
CA HIS A 596 -88.43 -17.55 33.83
C HIS A 596 -88.50 -18.28 35.19
N SER A 597 -89.05 -17.67 36.23
CA SER A 597 -89.26 -18.36 37.52
C SER A 597 -90.55 -19.18 37.59
N ASN A 598 -91.40 -19.16 36.55
CA ASN A 598 -92.55 -20.06 36.44
C ASN A 598 -92.07 -21.39 35.81
N PRO A 599 -92.18 -22.54 36.51
CA PRO A 599 -91.73 -23.85 36.02
C PRO A 599 -92.37 -24.26 34.69
N ASN A 600 -93.56 -23.75 34.38
CA ASN A 600 -94.28 -24.04 33.15
C ASN A 600 -94.09 -22.97 32.06
N SER A 601 -93.27 -21.94 32.30
CA SER A 601 -93.16 -20.77 31.42
C SER A 601 -92.76 -21.10 29.99
N ASP A 602 -92.04 -22.19 29.75
CA ASP A 602 -91.64 -22.61 28.39
C ASP A 602 -92.73 -23.43 27.67
N ASN A 603 -93.68 -24.02 28.42
CA ASN A 603 -94.81 -24.79 27.90
C ASN A 603 -96.09 -23.95 27.73
N GLU A 604 -96.15 -22.74 28.29
CA GLU A 604 -97.30 -21.83 28.12
C GLU A 604 -97.48 -21.46 26.65
N PRO A 605 -98.66 -21.66 26.04
CA PRO A 605 -98.89 -21.25 24.65
C PRO A 605 -98.79 -19.72 24.53
N ILE A 606 -98.26 -19.26 23.39
CA ILE A 606 -98.15 -17.83 23.10
C ILE A 606 -98.72 -17.52 21.72
N TYR A 607 -99.81 -16.76 21.71
CA TYR A 607 -100.52 -16.43 20.49
C TYR A 607 -100.14 -15.04 20.00
N HIS A 608 -99.93 -14.89 18.68
CA HIS A 608 -99.55 -13.62 18.07
C HIS A 608 -100.55 -12.49 18.40
N ALA A 609 -101.85 -12.74 18.28
CA ALA A 609 -102.87 -11.73 18.54
C ALA A 609 -102.89 -11.27 20.00
N GLU A 610 -102.72 -12.19 20.95
CA GLU A 610 -102.66 -11.87 22.38
C GLU A 610 -101.40 -11.07 22.71
N LEU A 611 -100.23 -11.54 22.25
CA LEU A 611 -98.95 -10.83 22.47
C LEU A 611 -98.98 -9.42 21.88
N LYS A 612 -99.45 -9.26 20.64
CA LYS A 612 -99.58 -7.95 19.99
C LYS A 612 -100.44 -6.98 20.82
N ASN A 613 -101.60 -7.44 21.29
CA ASN A 613 -102.49 -6.62 22.11
C ASN A 613 -101.81 -6.16 23.41
N TYR A 614 -101.09 -7.03 24.12
CA TYR A 614 -100.39 -6.66 25.35
C TYR A 614 -99.17 -5.75 25.13
N ILE A 615 -98.52 -5.84 23.97
CA ILE A 615 -97.46 -4.89 23.60
C ILE A 615 -98.06 -3.51 23.31
N GLU A 616 -99.12 -3.44 22.49
CA GLU A 616 -99.82 -2.19 22.20
C GLU A 616 -100.39 -1.55 23.47
N LYS A 617 -101.00 -2.34 24.37
CA LYS A 617 -101.45 -1.88 25.69
C LYS A 617 -100.29 -1.31 26.51
N THR A 618 -99.16 -2.00 26.56
CA THR A 618 -97.96 -1.54 27.28
C THR A 618 -97.45 -0.21 26.76
N LEU A 619 -97.28 -0.07 25.44
CA LEU A 619 -96.78 1.17 24.84
C LEU A 619 -97.78 2.32 24.99
N ASN A 620 -99.08 2.05 24.84
CA ASN A 620 -100.13 3.04 25.10
C ASN A 620 -100.15 3.47 26.55
N LEU A 621 -100.00 2.54 27.49
CA LEU A 621 -99.94 2.84 28.92
C LEU A 621 -98.75 3.75 29.23
N ILE A 622 -97.60 3.52 28.62
CA ILE A 622 -96.40 4.36 28.75
C ILE A 622 -96.63 5.78 28.19
N ASN A 623 -97.43 5.92 27.14
CA ASN A 623 -97.77 7.23 26.58
C ASN A 623 -98.77 8.03 27.44
N VAL A 624 -99.66 7.33 28.17
CA VAL A 624 -100.71 7.96 29.00
C VAL A 624 -100.20 8.28 30.41
N VAL A 625 -99.42 7.36 30.99
CA VAL A 625 -98.71 7.56 32.27
C VAL A 625 -97.79 8.73 32.12
#